data_AF-A0A6F9DPQ2-F1
#
_entry.id   AF-A0A6F9DPQ2-F1
#
_cell.length_a   1.000
_cell.length_b   1.000
_cell.length_c   1.000
_cell.angle_alpha   90.00
_cell.angle_beta   90.00
_cell.angle_gamma   90.00
#
_symmetry.space_group_name_H-M   'P 1'
#
loop_
_entity.id
_entity.type
_entity.pdbx_description
1 polymer ?
#
loop_
_entity_poly.entity_id
_entity_poly.type
_entity_poly.pdbx_seq_one_letter_code
_entity_poly.pdbx_strand_id
1 'polypeptide(L)'
;MTEKTNITEASVVEMSEVSEDSPETCARYESLITCIEKFIKKIRSKPGSCKKLAKVFPSLYKSNPEVVAVASNQLWDTFEENLRTDIMKLINNMQLRSLLCELTKCEASEDTQAWRPSGNPEKDSEAHIGLTQHNTILKLTELLQKEQSANAVLRDQVKVKESGVKKLLDEVEQQLEKIEETSSRCLQVEDFVSKLNERSCQESD
;
A
#
# COMPACT_ATOMS: atom_id res chain seq x y z
N MET A 1 -17.98 28.07 21.71
CA MET A 1 -17.28 28.07 20.42
C MET A 1 -16.95 26.63 20.08
N THR A 2 -17.73 26.06 19.18
CA THR A 2 -17.65 24.66 18.74
C THR A 2 -16.70 24.59 17.55
N GLU A 3 -15.55 23.95 17.71
CA GLU A 3 -14.66 23.65 16.59
C GLU A 3 -14.82 22.17 16.25
N LYS A 4 -15.63 21.93 15.22
CA LYS A 4 -15.72 20.66 14.51
C LYS A 4 -14.72 20.75 13.36
N THR A 5 -13.74 19.86 13.33
CA THR A 5 -12.91 19.55 12.16
C THR A 5 -12.98 18.03 11.98
N ASN A 6 -14.01 17.57 11.28
CA ASN A 6 -14.03 17.31 9.84
C ASN A 6 -13.06 16.18 9.44
N ILE A 7 -13.61 14.97 9.49
CA ILE A 7 -13.15 13.75 8.83
C ILE A 7 -13.45 13.93 7.34
N THR A 8 -12.46 13.85 6.44
CA THR A 8 -12.56 13.18 5.11
C THR A 8 -11.17 13.08 4.48
N GLU A 9 -11.00 12.07 3.62
CA GLU A 9 -9.95 11.86 2.59
C GLU A 9 -8.84 10.88 2.98
N ALA A 10 -9.04 9.59 2.71
CA ALA A 10 -8.81 8.93 1.41
C ALA A 10 -7.31 8.80 1.07
N SER A 11 -6.68 7.74 1.58
CA SER A 11 -5.45 7.21 0.98
C SER A 11 -5.86 6.03 0.10
N VAL A 12 -6.30 6.40 -1.10
CA VAL A 12 -6.41 5.49 -2.23
C VAL A 12 -4.99 5.10 -2.63
N VAL A 13 -4.81 3.80 -2.81
CA VAL A 13 -3.62 3.15 -3.35
C VAL A 13 -3.07 3.96 -4.52
N GLU A 14 -1.89 4.54 -4.31
CA GLU A 14 -1.13 5.28 -5.32
C GLU A 14 -0.60 4.27 -6.33
N MET A 15 -1.35 4.12 -7.41
CA MET A 15 -1.03 3.29 -8.56
C MET A 15 -0.65 4.24 -9.69
N SER A 16 0.61 4.66 -9.73
CA SER A 16 1.18 5.33 -10.89
C SER A 16 2.68 5.53 -10.73
N GLU A 17 3.46 4.76 -11.49
CA GLU A 17 4.34 5.33 -12.50
C GLU A 17 4.67 4.23 -13.51
N VAL A 18 3.85 4.17 -14.57
CA VAL A 18 4.26 3.51 -15.81
C VAL A 18 5.30 4.43 -16.42
N SER A 19 6.56 4.14 -16.16
CA SER A 19 7.68 4.75 -16.86
C SER A 19 7.63 4.31 -18.33
N GLU A 20 7.09 5.18 -19.18
CA GLU A 20 7.41 5.22 -20.60
C GLU A 20 8.89 5.62 -20.73
N ASP A 21 9.73 4.66 -21.10
CA ASP A 21 10.82 4.81 -22.08
C ASP A 21 11.87 3.70 -21.89
N SER A 22 11.55 2.57 -22.50
CA SER A 22 12.47 1.53 -22.91
C SER A 22 11.81 0.87 -24.11
N PRO A 23 12.53 0.49 -25.18
CA PRO A 23 11.95 -0.35 -26.21
C PRO A 23 11.63 -1.68 -25.53
N GLU A 24 10.41 -1.79 -24.99
CA GLU A 24 9.88 -2.95 -24.31
C GLU A 24 10.08 -4.14 -25.23
N THR A 25 11.15 -4.88 -24.99
CA THR A 25 11.51 -5.96 -25.87
C THR A 25 10.57 -7.08 -25.47
N CYS A 26 9.41 -7.14 -26.12
CA CYS A 26 8.40 -8.16 -25.88
C CYS A 26 8.82 -9.48 -26.53
N ALA A 27 10.05 -9.91 -26.28
CA ALA A 27 10.73 -11.00 -26.97
C ALA A 27 9.94 -12.31 -26.90
N ARG A 28 9.24 -12.55 -25.79
CA ARG A 28 8.37 -13.72 -25.61
C ARG A 28 7.16 -13.69 -26.55
N TYR A 29 6.53 -12.53 -26.71
CA TYR A 29 5.42 -12.35 -27.66
C TYR A 29 5.89 -12.48 -29.10
N GLU A 30 6.99 -11.85 -29.47
CA GLU A 30 7.58 -11.98 -30.82
C GLU A 30 7.94 -13.43 -31.15
N SER A 31 8.45 -14.17 -30.16
CA SER A 31 8.71 -15.60 -30.28
C SER A 31 7.43 -16.41 -30.51
N LEU A 32 6.34 -16.08 -29.81
CA LEU A 32 5.03 -16.71 -30.00
C LEU A 32 4.50 -16.47 -31.43
N ILE A 33 4.50 -15.22 -31.90
CA ILE A 33 4.06 -14.87 -33.25
C ILE A 33 4.91 -15.60 -34.30
N THR A 34 6.22 -15.61 -34.11
CA THR A 34 7.15 -16.34 -34.99
C THR A 34 6.85 -17.84 -35.00
N CYS A 35 6.52 -18.43 -33.85
CA CYS A 35 6.17 -19.85 -33.73
C CYS A 35 4.88 -20.17 -34.48
N ILE A 36 3.85 -19.33 -34.34
CA ILE A 36 2.56 -19.46 -35.03
C ILE A 36 2.74 -19.38 -36.54
N GLU A 37 3.47 -18.38 -37.03
CA GLU A 37 3.73 -18.24 -38.47
C GLU A 37 4.53 -19.43 -39.02
N LYS A 38 5.51 -19.93 -38.27
CA LYS A 38 6.23 -21.17 -38.64
C LYS A 38 5.30 -22.38 -38.66
N PHE A 39 4.38 -22.49 -37.71
CA PHE A 39 3.40 -23.58 -37.63
C PHE A 39 2.45 -23.57 -38.84
N ILE A 40 1.87 -22.41 -39.17
CA ILE A 40 0.99 -22.24 -40.33
C ILE A 40 1.74 -22.59 -41.62
N LYS A 41 2.94 -22.04 -41.81
CA LYS A 41 3.80 -22.36 -42.97
C LYS A 41 4.13 -23.85 -43.06
N LYS A 42 4.38 -24.51 -41.93
CA LYS A 42 4.68 -25.96 -41.87
C LYS A 42 3.47 -26.82 -42.21
N ILE A 43 2.25 -26.38 -41.89
CA ILE A 43 1.04 -27.07 -42.33
C ILE A 43 0.89 -26.96 -43.84
N ARG A 44 1.05 -25.75 -44.41
CA ARG A 44 0.96 -25.49 -45.84
C ARG A 44 2.04 -26.23 -46.64
N SER A 45 3.27 -26.27 -46.12
CA SER A 45 4.41 -26.86 -46.83
C SER A 45 4.40 -28.38 -46.87
N LYS A 46 3.55 -29.07 -46.08
CA LYS A 46 3.41 -30.52 -46.15
C LYS A 46 2.88 -30.91 -47.54
N PRO A 47 3.74 -31.48 -48.42
CA PRO A 47 3.37 -31.77 -49.79
C PRO A 47 2.38 -32.93 -49.76
N GLY A 48 1.13 -32.63 -50.04
CA GLY A 48 0.10 -33.64 -49.88
C GLY A 48 -1.24 -33.24 -50.43
N SER A 49 -1.60 -31.96 -50.50
CA SER A 49 -2.96 -31.58 -50.86
C SER A 49 -3.42 -32.13 -52.21
N CYS A 50 -2.84 -31.64 -53.32
CA CYS A 50 -3.27 -32.07 -54.65
C CYS A 50 -3.00 -33.56 -54.87
N LYS A 51 -1.87 -34.11 -54.38
CA LYS A 51 -1.53 -35.53 -54.57
C LYS A 51 -2.40 -36.48 -53.74
N LYS A 52 -2.84 -36.08 -52.54
CA LYS A 52 -3.79 -36.87 -51.72
C LYS A 52 -5.20 -36.71 -52.26
N LEU A 53 -5.62 -35.50 -52.66
CA LEU A 53 -6.88 -35.29 -53.36
C LEU A 53 -6.96 -36.10 -54.66
N ALA A 54 -5.88 -36.15 -55.44
CA ALA A 54 -5.79 -36.99 -56.65
C ALA A 54 -5.91 -38.50 -56.35
N LYS A 55 -5.43 -38.95 -55.18
CA LYS A 55 -5.59 -40.35 -54.74
C LYS A 55 -7.00 -40.66 -54.27
N VAL A 56 -7.68 -39.72 -53.62
CA VAL A 56 -9.05 -39.88 -53.11
C VAL A 56 -10.09 -39.71 -54.22
N PHE A 57 -9.83 -38.84 -55.20
CA PHE A 57 -10.72 -38.53 -56.32
C PHE A 57 -10.03 -38.78 -57.68
N PRO A 58 -9.67 -40.03 -58.00
CA PRO A 58 -8.86 -40.36 -59.18
C PRO A 58 -9.59 -40.11 -60.51
N SER A 59 -10.91 -40.29 -60.56
CA SER A 59 -11.73 -39.99 -61.74
C SER A 59 -11.76 -38.49 -62.02
N LEU A 60 -12.03 -37.68 -61.00
CA LEU A 60 -12.11 -36.22 -61.10
C LEU A 60 -10.76 -35.60 -61.48
N TYR A 61 -9.66 -36.11 -60.91
CA TYR A 61 -8.32 -35.64 -61.23
C TYR A 61 -7.90 -35.96 -62.66
N LYS A 62 -8.32 -37.12 -63.20
CA LYS A 62 -8.06 -37.49 -64.62
C LYS A 62 -8.88 -36.63 -65.59
N SER A 63 -10.12 -36.30 -65.23
CA SER A 63 -10.99 -35.50 -66.09
C SER A 63 -10.63 -34.01 -66.07
N ASN A 64 -10.37 -33.44 -64.89
CA ASN A 64 -10.16 -31.99 -64.72
C ASN A 64 -9.08 -31.69 -63.66
N PRO A 65 -7.79 -31.91 -63.96
CA PRO A 65 -6.70 -31.71 -63.00
C PRO A 65 -6.56 -30.24 -62.55
N GLU A 66 -6.84 -29.29 -63.44
CA GLU A 66 -6.81 -27.86 -63.15
C GLU A 66 -7.83 -27.47 -62.06
N VAL A 67 -9.08 -27.93 -62.21
CA VAL A 67 -10.16 -27.65 -61.24
C VAL A 67 -9.80 -28.20 -59.87
N VAL A 68 -9.22 -29.41 -59.80
CA VAL A 68 -8.78 -30.01 -58.53
C VAL A 68 -7.61 -29.23 -57.91
N ALA A 69 -6.69 -28.70 -58.72
CA ALA A 69 -5.60 -27.87 -58.24
C ALA A 69 -6.12 -26.52 -57.70
N VAL A 70 -7.04 -25.87 -58.39
CA VAL A 70 -7.68 -24.61 -57.96
C VAL A 70 -8.45 -24.82 -56.66
N ALA A 71 -9.31 -25.85 -56.60
CA ALA A 71 -10.10 -26.16 -55.40
C ALA A 71 -9.21 -26.52 -54.20
N SER A 72 -8.12 -27.25 -54.44
CA SER A 72 -7.11 -27.54 -53.41
C SER A 72 -6.47 -26.27 -52.87
N ASN A 73 -6.05 -25.35 -53.76
CA ASN A 73 -5.42 -24.10 -53.34
C ASN A 73 -6.39 -23.23 -52.55
N GLN A 74 -7.63 -23.08 -53.03
CA GLN A 74 -8.69 -22.34 -52.33
C GLN A 74 -8.95 -22.91 -50.93
N LEU A 75 -9.05 -24.23 -50.79
CA LEU A 75 -9.23 -24.88 -49.49
C LEU A 75 -8.12 -24.51 -48.51
N TRP A 76 -6.85 -24.51 -48.97
CA TRP A 76 -5.71 -24.18 -48.10
C TRP A 76 -5.57 -22.71 -47.80
N ASP A 77 -5.87 -21.84 -48.77
CA ASP A 77 -5.85 -20.40 -48.55
C ASP A 77 -6.92 -20.01 -47.53
N THR A 78 -8.14 -20.52 -47.67
CA THR A 78 -9.22 -20.31 -46.69
C THR A 78 -8.88 -20.93 -45.33
N PHE A 79 -8.31 -22.13 -45.28
CA PHE A 79 -7.89 -22.75 -44.02
C PHE A 79 -6.82 -21.93 -43.30
N GLU A 80 -5.80 -21.46 -44.03
CA GLU A 80 -4.73 -20.63 -43.49
C GLU A 80 -5.25 -19.29 -42.96
N GLU A 81 -6.11 -18.61 -43.73
CA GLU A 81 -6.69 -17.33 -43.34
C GLU A 81 -7.55 -17.45 -42.09
N ASN A 82 -8.43 -18.45 -42.05
CA ASN A 82 -9.28 -18.73 -40.89
C ASN A 82 -8.43 -19.08 -39.65
N LEU A 83 -7.45 -19.97 -39.80
CA LEU A 83 -6.57 -20.38 -38.70
C LEU A 83 -5.77 -19.18 -38.14
N ARG A 84 -5.20 -18.35 -39.02
CA ARG A 84 -4.48 -17.14 -38.61
C ARG A 84 -5.41 -16.19 -37.87
N THR A 85 -6.60 -15.96 -38.41
CA THR A 85 -7.60 -15.07 -37.83
C THR A 85 -8.05 -15.54 -36.46
N ASP A 86 -8.34 -16.83 -36.29
CA ASP A 86 -8.80 -17.39 -35.02
C ASP A 86 -7.71 -17.38 -33.95
N ILE A 87 -6.45 -17.68 -34.32
CA ILE A 87 -5.31 -17.57 -33.41
C ILE A 87 -5.10 -16.11 -32.98
N MET A 88 -5.16 -15.15 -33.91
CA MET A 88 -5.00 -13.72 -33.58
C MET A 88 -6.15 -13.21 -32.71
N LYS A 89 -7.39 -13.65 -32.95
CA LYS A 89 -8.52 -13.38 -32.05
C LYS A 89 -8.26 -13.92 -30.65
N LEU A 90 -7.77 -15.15 -30.53
CA LEU A 90 -7.46 -15.76 -29.24
C LEU A 90 -6.35 -14.98 -28.49
N ILE A 91 -5.30 -14.57 -29.20
CA ILE A 91 -4.23 -13.72 -28.66
C ILE A 91 -4.79 -12.41 -28.10
N ASN A 92 -5.68 -11.76 -28.86
CA ASN A 92 -6.28 -10.49 -28.47
C ASN A 92 -7.26 -10.66 -27.29
N ASN A 93 -8.13 -11.67 -27.35
CA ASN A 93 -9.12 -11.96 -26.31
C ASN A 93 -8.47 -12.27 -24.96
N MET A 94 -7.35 -12.98 -24.97
CA MET A 94 -6.59 -13.30 -23.77
C MET A 94 -5.53 -12.25 -23.42
N GLN A 95 -5.49 -11.12 -24.15
CA GLN A 95 -4.52 -10.03 -23.94
C GLN A 95 -3.06 -10.51 -23.84
N LEU A 96 -2.71 -11.57 -24.59
CA LEU A 96 -1.42 -12.25 -24.44
C LEU A 96 -0.23 -11.34 -24.71
N ARG A 97 -0.40 -10.29 -25.52
CA ARG A 97 0.65 -9.30 -25.75
C ARG A 97 1.06 -8.64 -24.44
N SER A 98 0.14 -8.02 -23.70
CA SER A 98 0.47 -7.34 -22.44
C SER A 98 1.04 -8.31 -21.42
N LEU A 99 0.38 -9.46 -21.21
CA LEU A 99 0.85 -10.48 -20.26
C LEU A 99 2.27 -10.98 -20.56
N LEU A 100 2.60 -11.24 -21.83
CA LEU A 100 3.94 -11.71 -22.20
C LEU A 100 4.99 -10.60 -22.19
N CYS A 101 4.61 -9.35 -22.46
CA CYS A 101 5.51 -8.21 -22.30
C CYS A 101 5.83 -7.97 -20.82
N GLU A 102 4.83 -7.97 -19.95
CA GLU A 102 4.99 -7.87 -18.49
C GLU A 102 5.85 -9.01 -17.94
N LEU A 103 5.56 -10.25 -18.35
CA LEU A 103 6.37 -11.40 -17.96
C LEU A 103 7.83 -11.31 -18.44
N THR A 104 8.10 -10.55 -19.50
CA THR A 104 9.47 -10.29 -19.97
C THR A 104 10.19 -9.29 -19.07
N LYS A 105 9.46 -8.35 -18.45
CA LYS A 105 9.99 -7.41 -17.45
C LYS A 105 10.24 -8.08 -16.09
N CYS A 106 9.51 -9.15 -15.77
CA CYS A 106 9.75 -9.93 -14.56
C CYS A 106 11.11 -10.63 -14.68
N GLU A 107 12.15 -10.03 -14.10
CA GLU A 107 13.46 -10.66 -13.96
C GLU A 107 13.33 -11.89 -13.04
N ALA A 108 13.64 -13.07 -13.58
CA ALA A 108 13.85 -14.24 -12.75
C ALA A 108 15.26 -14.12 -12.18
N SER A 109 15.40 -13.93 -10.86
CA SER A 109 16.71 -14.02 -10.23
C SER A 109 17.27 -15.42 -10.49
N GLU A 110 18.45 -15.53 -11.10
CA GLU A 110 19.07 -16.83 -11.39
C GLU A 110 19.45 -17.60 -10.11
N ASP A 111 19.64 -16.87 -9.00
CA ASP A 111 20.25 -17.39 -7.77
C ASP A 111 19.27 -17.88 -6.68
N THR A 112 17.96 -17.83 -6.90
CA THR A 112 17.02 -18.32 -5.87
C THR A 112 15.94 -19.25 -6.40
N GLN A 113 15.65 -20.28 -5.61
CA GLN A 113 14.47 -21.12 -5.80
C GLN A 113 13.23 -20.25 -5.64
N ALA A 114 12.63 -19.86 -6.76
CA ALA A 114 11.42 -19.06 -6.77
C ALA A 114 10.31 -19.73 -5.94
N TRP A 115 9.61 -18.93 -5.13
CA TRP A 115 8.48 -19.41 -4.33
C TRP A 115 7.46 -20.13 -5.23
N ARG A 116 6.89 -21.21 -4.70
CA ARG A 116 5.83 -21.99 -5.32
C ARG A 116 4.72 -22.17 -4.28
N PRO A 117 3.44 -22.12 -4.69
CA PRO A 117 2.35 -22.45 -3.80
C PRO A 117 2.57 -23.82 -3.17
N SER A 118 2.45 -23.88 -1.84
CA SER A 118 2.64 -25.11 -1.09
C SER A 118 1.42 -26.05 -1.20
N GLY A 119 0.30 -25.53 -1.69
CA GLY A 119 -0.99 -26.22 -1.71
C GLY A 119 -1.75 -26.12 -0.39
N ASN A 120 -1.19 -25.43 0.60
CA ASN A 120 -1.87 -25.06 1.83
C ASN A 120 -2.18 -23.55 1.79
N PRO A 121 -3.47 -23.16 1.79
CA PRO A 121 -3.86 -21.77 1.60
C PRO A 121 -3.41 -20.87 2.76
N GLU A 122 -3.38 -21.39 4.00
CA GLU A 122 -2.93 -20.61 5.16
C GLU A 122 -1.45 -20.22 5.01
N LYS A 123 -0.57 -21.19 4.72
CA LYS A 123 0.86 -20.96 4.51
C LYS A 123 1.15 -20.05 3.33
N ASP A 124 0.40 -20.22 2.25
CA ASP A 124 0.59 -19.41 1.04
C ASP A 124 0.15 -17.96 1.30
N SER A 125 -0.92 -17.75 2.09
CA SER A 125 -1.36 -16.43 2.51
C SER A 125 -0.37 -15.74 3.45
N GLU A 126 0.20 -16.49 4.40
CA GLU A 126 1.23 -15.99 5.32
C GLU A 126 2.49 -15.57 4.58
N ALA A 127 2.93 -16.36 3.58
CA ALA A 127 4.09 -16.02 2.75
C ALA A 127 3.87 -14.73 1.96
N HIS A 128 2.66 -14.51 1.45
CA HIS A 128 2.31 -13.33 0.67
C HIS A 128 2.14 -12.07 1.53
N ILE A 129 1.49 -12.18 2.68
CA ILE A 129 1.08 -11.04 3.51
C ILE A 129 2.14 -10.72 4.58
N GLY A 130 2.99 -11.69 4.94
CA GLY A 130 3.94 -11.60 6.04
C GLY A 130 4.90 -10.41 5.92
N LEU A 131 5.39 -10.11 4.72
CA LEU A 131 6.29 -8.96 4.50
C LEU A 131 5.58 -7.62 4.79
N THR A 132 4.35 -7.46 4.29
CA THR A 132 3.55 -6.25 4.52
C THR A 132 3.20 -6.07 6.00
N GLN A 133 2.81 -7.16 6.67
CA GLN A 133 2.54 -7.14 8.11
C GLN A 133 3.79 -6.79 8.90
N HIS A 134 4.95 -7.37 8.55
CA HIS A 134 6.21 -7.08 9.21
C HIS A 134 6.59 -5.58 9.10
N ASN A 135 6.53 -5.01 7.89
CA ASN A 135 6.80 -3.59 7.68
C ASN A 135 5.83 -2.69 8.47
N THR A 136 4.57 -3.09 8.56
CA THR A 136 3.55 -2.38 9.35
C THR A 136 3.90 -2.41 10.84
N ILE A 137 4.29 -3.57 11.37
CA ILE A 137 4.69 -3.73 12.77
C ILE A 137 5.90 -2.86 13.09
N LEU A 138 6.92 -2.84 12.22
CA LEU A 138 8.11 -2.00 12.40
C LEU A 138 7.74 -0.52 12.51
N LYS A 139 6.91 -0.02 11.59
CA LYS A 139 6.46 1.37 11.59
C LYS A 139 5.65 1.74 12.83
N LEU A 140 4.75 0.86 13.26
CA LEU A 140 3.97 1.07 14.48
C LEU A 140 4.85 1.08 15.73
N THR A 141 5.87 0.24 15.76
CA THR A 141 6.84 0.17 16.86
C THR A 141 7.63 1.47 16.98
N GLU A 142 8.08 2.02 15.85
CA GLU A 142 8.78 3.31 15.79
C GLU A 142 7.90 4.46 16.32
N LEU A 143 6.65 4.52 15.87
CA LEU A 143 5.68 5.53 16.33
C LEU A 143 5.39 5.41 17.83
N LEU A 144 5.23 4.19 18.32
CA LEU A 144 5.00 3.93 19.74
C LEU A 144 6.18 4.40 20.59
N GLN A 145 7.41 4.10 20.17
CA GLN A 145 8.60 4.52 20.88
C GLN A 145 8.74 6.04 20.93
N LYS A 146 8.45 6.72 19.81
CA LYS A 146 8.43 8.18 19.74
C LYS A 146 7.42 8.76 20.74
N GLU A 147 6.20 8.25 20.77
CA GLU A 147 5.15 8.75 21.66
C GLU A 147 5.49 8.49 23.13
N GLN A 148 6.04 7.32 23.46
CA GLN A 148 6.49 7.00 24.81
C GLN A 148 7.59 7.94 25.29
N SER A 149 8.56 8.27 24.42
CA SER A 149 9.63 9.21 24.75
C SER A 149 9.10 10.63 25.02
N ALA A 150 8.18 11.12 24.19
CA ALA A 150 7.55 12.41 24.38
C ALA A 150 6.71 12.46 25.66
N ASN A 151 5.96 11.40 25.95
CA ASN A 151 5.15 11.29 27.15
C ASN A 151 6.02 11.27 28.42
N ALA A 152 7.16 10.57 28.40
CA ALA A 152 8.11 10.58 29.51
C ALA A 152 8.61 12.00 29.82
N VAL A 153 9.02 12.75 28.80
CA VAL A 153 9.43 14.16 28.95
C VAL A 153 8.32 15.02 29.53
N LEU A 154 7.08 14.86 29.02
CA LEU A 154 5.93 15.60 29.52
C LEU A 154 5.61 15.27 30.99
N ARG A 155 5.69 13.99 31.38
CA ARG A 155 5.50 13.57 32.79
C ARG A 155 6.52 14.21 33.71
N ASP A 156 7.77 14.29 33.29
CA ASP A 156 8.81 14.93 34.09
C ASP A 156 8.55 16.44 34.23
N GLN A 157 8.15 17.11 33.14
CA GLN A 157 7.74 18.52 33.20
C GLN A 157 6.54 18.76 34.12
N VAL A 158 5.54 17.88 34.09
CA VAL A 158 4.38 17.95 34.97
C VAL A 158 4.81 17.81 36.43
N LYS A 159 5.64 16.83 36.78
CA LYS A 159 6.17 16.66 38.15
C LYS A 159 6.92 17.89 38.65
N VAL A 160 7.75 18.50 37.80
CA VAL A 160 8.45 19.74 38.17
C VAL A 160 7.45 20.85 38.47
N LYS A 161 6.44 21.04 37.61
CA LYS A 161 5.39 22.05 37.83
C LYS A 161 4.57 21.77 39.09
N GLU A 162 4.16 20.53 39.32
CA GLU A 162 3.44 20.11 40.53
C GLU A 162 4.24 20.44 41.79
N SER A 163 5.55 20.17 41.79
CA SER A 163 6.43 20.52 42.91
C SER A 163 6.55 22.02 43.13
N GLY A 164 6.55 22.81 42.04
CA GLY A 164 6.56 24.27 42.11
C GLY A 164 5.26 24.84 42.68
N VAL A 165 4.12 24.34 42.23
CA VAL A 165 2.80 24.71 42.76
C VAL A 165 2.71 24.37 44.25
N LYS A 166 3.19 23.19 44.65
CA LYS A 166 3.20 22.80 46.06
C LYS A 166 4.01 23.78 46.92
N LYS A 167 5.22 24.15 46.49
CA LYS A 167 6.05 25.13 47.22
C LYS A 167 5.38 26.51 47.34
N LEU A 168 4.74 26.97 46.27
CA LEU A 168 4.00 28.23 46.27
C LEU A 168 2.82 28.20 47.25
N LEU A 169 2.09 27.08 47.31
CA LEU A 169 1.00 26.90 48.28
C LEU A 169 1.53 26.91 49.73
N ASP A 170 2.62 26.19 50.00
CA ASP A 170 3.27 26.17 51.31
C ASP A 170 3.72 27.59 51.74
N GLU A 171 4.24 28.40 50.80
CA GLU A 171 4.65 29.79 51.06
C GLU A 171 3.44 30.71 51.35
N VAL A 172 2.35 30.55 50.59
CA VAL A 172 1.10 31.31 50.83
C VAL A 172 0.52 30.96 52.20
N GLU A 173 0.51 29.69 52.58
CA GLU A 173 0.02 29.23 53.89
C GLU A 173 0.84 29.85 55.03
N GLN A 174 2.17 29.86 54.92
CA GLN A 174 3.05 30.52 55.89
C GLN A 174 2.83 32.04 55.96
N GLN A 175 2.57 32.69 54.83
CA GLN A 175 2.27 34.14 54.83
C GLN A 175 0.93 34.43 55.51
N LEU A 176 -0.09 33.59 55.27
CA LEU A 176 -1.39 33.72 55.94
C LEU A 176 -1.25 33.57 57.46
N GLU A 177 -0.49 32.58 57.94
CA GLU A 177 -0.25 32.38 59.38
C GLU A 177 0.44 33.61 60.00
N LYS A 178 1.47 34.16 59.36
CA LYS A 178 2.14 35.39 59.82
C LYS A 178 1.20 36.59 59.85
N ILE A 179 0.32 36.72 58.85
CA ILE A 179 -0.68 37.81 58.82
C ILE A 179 -1.66 37.63 59.98
N GLU A 180 -2.09 36.41 60.28
CA GLU A 180 -2.99 36.12 61.40
C GLU A 180 -2.35 36.41 62.77
N GLU A 181 -1.09 36.01 62.96
CA GLU A 181 -0.31 36.33 64.16
C GLU A 181 -0.13 37.84 64.35
N THR A 182 0.26 38.55 63.29
CA THR A 182 0.46 40.01 63.35
C THR A 182 -0.84 40.75 63.60
N SER A 183 -1.93 40.33 62.95
CA SER A 183 -3.28 40.84 63.20
C SER A 183 -3.70 40.66 64.66
N SER A 184 -3.52 39.45 65.21
CA SER A 184 -3.82 39.14 66.61
C SER A 184 -3.02 40.02 67.58
N ARG A 185 -1.73 40.26 67.29
CA ARG A 185 -0.88 41.15 68.08
C ARG A 185 -1.33 42.60 68.00
N CYS A 186 -1.74 43.09 66.83
CA CYS A 186 -2.28 44.44 66.67
C CYS A 186 -3.56 44.64 67.51
N LEU A 187 -4.48 43.67 67.48
CA LEU A 187 -5.71 43.71 68.30
C LEU A 187 -5.39 43.76 69.81
N GLN A 188 -4.39 43.02 70.28
CA GLN A 188 -3.95 43.09 71.68
C GLN A 188 -3.38 44.46 72.06
N VAL A 189 -2.63 45.09 71.15
CA VAL A 189 -2.10 46.45 71.36
C VAL A 189 -3.24 47.48 71.39
N GLU A 190 -4.22 47.37 70.49
CA GLU A 190 -5.41 48.24 70.49
C GLU A 190 -6.22 48.11 71.79
N ASP A 191 -6.42 46.89 72.30
CA ASP A 191 -7.09 46.63 73.58
C ASP A 191 -6.28 47.21 74.76
N PHE A 192 -4.95 47.07 74.75
CA PHE A 192 -4.07 47.67 75.77
C PHE A 192 -4.10 49.21 75.75
N VAL A 193 -4.04 49.82 74.57
CA VAL A 193 -4.13 51.28 74.41
C VAL A 193 -5.50 51.80 74.87
N SER A 194 -6.58 51.10 74.53
CA SER A 194 -7.93 51.43 74.98
C SER A 194 -8.03 51.43 76.52
N LYS A 195 -7.49 50.39 77.17
CA LYS A 195 -7.44 50.29 78.64
C LYS A 195 -6.59 51.38 79.32
N LEU A 196 -5.50 51.83 78.68
CA LEU A 196 -4.70 52.95 79.21
C LEU A 196 -5.45 54.28 79.11
N ASN A 197 -6.14 54.50 78.00
CA ASN A 197 -6.93 55.71 77.79
C ASN A 197 -8.10 55.80 78.79
N GLU A 198 -8.75 54.66 79.10
CA GLU A 198 -9.78 54.59 80.14
C GLU A 198 -9.26 54.90 81.55
N ARG A 199 -8.05 54.44 81.92
CA ARG A 199 -7.44 54.78 83.22
C ARG A 199 -7.03 56.23 83.33
N SER A 200 -6.51 56.83 82.25
CA SER A 200 -6.17 58.26 82.21
C SER A 200 -7.40 59.16 82.44
N CYS A 201 -8.60 58.70 82.08
CA CYS A 201 -9.84 59.43 82.34
C CYS A 201 -10.36 59.26 83.77
N GLN A 202 -9.91 58.24 84.51
CA GLN A 202 -10.33 58.00 85.91
C GLN A 202 -9.44 58.70 86.95
N GLU A 203 -8.24 59.16 86.56
CA GLU A 203 -7.30 59.89 87.45
C GLU A 203 -7.42 61.43 87.37
N SER A 204 -8.46 61.95 86.69
CA SER A 204 -8.68 63.41 86.50
C SER A 204 -9.92 63.99 87.22
N ASP A 205 -10.53 63.25 88.16
CA ASP A 205 -11.58 63.74 89.08
C ASP A 205 -11.05 63.80 90.52
#